data_AF-A1UAF9-F1
#
_entry.id   AF-A1UAF9-F1
#
_cell.length_a   1.000
_cell.length_b   1.000
_cell.length_c   1.000
_cell.angle_alpha   90.00
_cell.angle_beta   90.00
_cell.angle_gamma   90.00
#
_symmetry.space_group_name_H-M   'P 1'
#
loop_
_entity.id
_entity.type
_entity.pdbx_description
1 polymer ?
#
loop_
_entity_poly.entity_id
_entity_poly.type
_entity_poly.pdbx_seq_one_letter_code
_entity_poly.pdbx_strand_id
1 'polypeptide(L)'
;MRIDRTTVPGGGMLHHIVTRAGGRLCVLVTRDGERQVFVYDDDSDEPAKELVLAPDEADGVAEILHSRPIADRVRSLERRVDALIGERAS
;
A
#
# COMPACT_ATOMS: atom_id res chain seq x y z
N MET A 1 -2.76 3.65 13.99
CA MET A 1 -3.24 3.23 12.66
C MET A 1 -3.48 1.75 12.77
N ARG A 2 -4.64 1.29 12.28
CA ARG A 2 -5.01 -0.11 12.22
C ARG A 2 -5.17 -0.50 10.75
N ILE A 3 -4.67 -1.68 10.38
CA ILE A 3 -4.84 -2.24 9.05
C ILE A 3 -5.26 -3.70 9.23
N ASP A 4 -6.46 -4.03 8.77
CA ASP A 4 -6.97 -5.40 8.75
C ASP A 4 -7.06 -5.91 7.32
N ARG A 5 -6.87 -7.22 7.15
CA ARG A 5 -6.81 -7.87 5.84
C ARG A 5 -7.82 -8.99 5.80
N THR A 6 -8.67 -8.96 4.78
CA THR A 6 -9.72 -9.96 4.57
C THR A 6 -9.70 -10.40 3.12
N THR A 7 -9.72 -11.72 2.89
CA THR A 7 -9.94 -12.26 1.55
C THR A 7 -11.40 -12.12 1.16
N VAL A 8 -11.67 -11.68 -0.06
CA VAL A 8 -13.04 -11.58 -0.59
C VAL A 8 -13.34 -12.72 -1.57
N PRO A 9 -14.62 -13.07 -1.78
CA PRO A 9 -15.01 -13.98 -2.86
C PRO A 9 -14.39 -13.56 -4.19
N GLY A 10 -13.88 -14.53 -4.96
CA GLY A 10 -13.11 -14.27 -6.17
C GLY A 10 -11.59 -14.15 -5.96
N GLY A 11 -11.10 -14.23 -4.71
CA GLY A 11 -9.66 -14.32 -4.40
C GLY A 11 -8.94 -12.97 -4.30
N GLY A 12 -9.69 -11.87 -4.24
CA GLY A 12 -9.14 -10.55 -3.93
C GLY A 12 -8.76 -10.39 -2.45
N MET A 13 -7.97 -9.37 -2.16
CA MET A 13 -7.58 -8.95 -0.82
C MET A 13 -8.13 -7.57 -0.51
N LEU A 14 -8.90 -7.46 0.57
CA LEU A 14 -9.45 -6.21 1.06
C LEU A 14 -8.67 -5.74 2.28
N HIS A 15 -8.15 -4.52 2.20
CA HIS A 15 -7.35 -3.88 3.24
C HIS A 15 -8.14 -2.76 3.90
N HIS A 16 -8.72 -3.04 5.07
CA HIS A 16 -9.42 -2.02 5.86
C HIS A 16 -8.42 -1.21 6.67
N ILE A 17 -8.45 0.11 6.53
CA ILE A 17 -7.47 1.01 7.13
C ILE A 17 -8.21 2.06 7.96
N VAL A 18 -7.79 2.19 9.22
CA VAL A 18 -8.17 3.32 10.08
C VAL A 18 -6.91 4.09 10.44
N THR A 19 -6.84 5.33 9.98
CA THR A 19 -5.71 6.23 10.25
C THR A 19 -5.68 6.63 11.72
N ARG A 20 -4.57 7.23 12.17
CA ARG A 20 -4.49 7.73 13.56
C ARG A 20 -5.43 8.91 13.82
N ALA A 21 -5.81 9.64 12.78
CA ALA A 21 -6.71 10.79 12.86
C ALA A 21 -8.19 10.40 12.76
N GLY A 22 -8.52 9.10 12.72
CA GLY A 22 -9.90 8.60 12.62
C GLY A 22 -10.35 8.28 11.19
N GLY A 23 -9.73 8.87 10.17
CA GLY A 23 -10.11 8.65 8.77
C GLY A 23 -10.09 7.17 8.37
N ARG A 24 -11.16 6.75 7.68
CA ARG A 24 -11.43 5.37 7.26
C ARG A 24 -11.33 5.24 5.74
N LEU A 25 -10.54 4.27 5.29
CA LEU A 25 -10.49 3.89 3.88
C LEU A 25 -10.30 2.39 3.73
N CYS A 26 -10.62 1.87 2.55
CA CYS A 26 -10.39 0.48 2.20
C CYS A 26 -9.71 0.40 0.84
N VAL A 27 -8.81 -0.57 0.68
CA VAL A 27 -8.19 -0.88 -0.62
C VAL A 27 -8.50 -2.32 -0.98
N LEU A 28 -9.24 -2.53 -2.05
CA LEU A 28 -9.44 -3.85 -2.65
C LEU A 28 -8.38 -4.06 -3.72
N VAL A 29 -7.66 -5.17 -3.63
CA VAL A 29 -6.82 -5.68 -4.71
C VAL A 29 -7.50 -6.92 -5.24
N THR A 30 -8.01 -6.85 -6.47
CA THR A 30 -8.63 -8.01 -7.10
C THR A 30 -7.57 -9.04 -7.50
N ARG A 31 -8.00 -10.26 -7.81
CA ARG A 31 -7.09 -11.32 -8.26
C ARG A 31 -6.37 -10.95 -9.57
N ASP A 32 -7.03 -10.18 -10.43
CA ASP A 32 -6.50 -9.74 -11.73
C ASP A 32 -5.59 -8.50 -11.59
N GLY A 33 -5.39 -8.02 -10.36
CA GLY A 33 -4.50 -6.91 -10.05
C GLY A 33 -5.14 -5.54 -10.25
N GLU A 34 -6.45 -5.44 -10.42
CA GLU A 34 -7.15 -4.16 -10.33
C GLU A 34 -7.16 -3.68 -8.87
N ARG A 35 -7.00 -2.37 -8.66
CA ARG A 35 -7.04 -1.77 -7.33
C ARG A 35 -8.21 -0.81 -7.23
N GLN A 36 -9.01 -0.96 -6.20
CA GLN A 36 -10.11 -0.06 -5.91
C GLN A 36 -9.91 0.54 -4.53
N VAL A 37 -10.11 1.85 -4.40
CA VAL A 37 -10.01 2.59 -3.15
C VAL A 37 -11.38 3.08 -2.77
N PHE A 38 -11.79 2.76 -1.55
CA PHE A 38 -13.04 3.19 -0.94
C PHE A 38 -12.74 4.16 0.19
N VAL A 39 -13.41 5.30 0.21
CA VAL A 39 -13.33 6.28 1.29
C VAL A 39 -14.66 6.31 2.02
N TYR A 40 -14.62 6.32 3.34
CA TYR A 40 -15.82 6.32 4.18
C TYR A 40 -15.89 7.62 4.98
N ASP A 41 -17.10 8.11 5.14
CA ASP A 41 -17.41 9.13 6.14
C ASP A 41 -17.57 8.47 7.53
N ASP A 42 -17.54 9.28 8.59
CA ASP A 42 -17.53 8.77 9.96
C ASP A 42 -18.84 8.07 10.35
N ASP A 43 -19.97 8.48 9.76
CA ASP A 43 -21.31 8.07 10.17
C ASP A 43 -21.96 6.98 9.29
N SER A 44 -21.26 6.48 8.26
CA SER A 44 -21.81 5.51 7.32
C SER A 44 -20.89 4.31 7.12
N ASP A 45 -21.48 3.12 7.03
CA ASP A 45 -20.78 1.90 6.60
C ASP A 45 -20.72 1.76 5.07
N GLU A 46 -21.40 2.65 4.34
CA GLU A 46 -21.29 2.76 2.89
C GLU A 46 -20.13 3.69 2.50
N PRO A 47 -19.39 3.37 1.43
CA PRO A 47 -18.33 4.24 0.95
C PRO A 47 -18.91 5.53 0.37
N ALA A 48 -18.42 6.67 0.85
CA ALA A 48 -18.75 7.99 0.32
C ALA A 48 -18.16 8.18 -1.10
N LYS A 49 -17.02 7.55 -1.37
CA LYS A 49 -16.36 7.54 -2.68
C LYS A 49 -15.71 6.20 -2.97
N GLU A 50 -15.75 5.83 -4.25
CA GLU A 50 -15.02 4.73 -4.84
C GLU A 50 -14.15 5.26 -5.98
N LEU A 51 -12.90 4.79 -6.03
CA LEU A 51 -11.96 5.07 -7.10
C LEU A 51 -11.36 3.76 -7.60
N VAL A 52 -11.59 3.44 -8.87
CA VAL A 52 -10.89 2.35 -9.56
C VAL A 52 -9.60 2.93 -10.13
N LEU A 53 -8.46 2.33 -9.79
CA LEU A 53 -7.15 2.75 -10.26
C LEU A 53 -6.65 1.78 -11.33
N ALA A 54 -6.23 2.32 -12.46
CA ALA A 54 -5.43 1.56 -13.41
C ALA A 54 -4.09 1.14 -12.77
N PRO A 55 -3.42 0.09 -13.29
CA PRO A 55 -2.18 -0.41 -12.69
C PRO A 55 -1.10 0.66 -12.51
N ASP A 56 -0.91 1.52 -13.51
CA ASP A 56 0.08 2.62 -13.51
C ASP A 56 -0.30 3.76 -12.57
N GLU A 57 -1.59 4.09 -12.46
CA GLU A 57 -2.08 5.07 -11.48
C GLU A 57 -1.85 4.58 -10.04
N ALA A 58 -2.14 3.30 -9.77
CA ALA A 58 -1.90 2.70 -8.47
C ALA A 58 -0.42 2.72 -8.10
N ASP A 59 0.46 2.41 -9.06
CA ASP A 59 1.91 2.49 -8.86
C ASP A 59 2.37 3.93 -8.58
N GLY A 60 1.84 4.91 -9.31
CA GLY A 60 2.12 6.33 -9.08
C GLY A 60 1.67 6.81 -7.70
N VAL A 61 0.46 6.45 -7.26
CA VAL A 61 -0.06 6.78 -5.93
C VAL A 61 0.80 6.12 -4.84
N ALA A 62 1.16 4.84 -5.01
CA ALA A 62 2.00 4.13 -4.06
C ALA A 62 3.38 4.80 -3.89
N GLU A 63 3.99 5.26 -4.99
CA GLU A 63 5.26 5.98 -4.95
C GLU A 63 5.14 7.30 -4.19
N ILE A 64 4.07 8.08 -4.41
CA ILE A 64 3.83 9.35 -3.71
C ILE A 64 3.63 9.14 -2.20
N LEU A 65 2.91 8.09 -1.83
CA LEU A 65 2.62 7.78 -0.41
C LEU A 65 3.84 7.18 0.31
N HIS A 66 4.89 6.80 -0.41
CA HIS A 66 6.08 6.21 0.19
C HIS A 66 6.97 7.30 0.80
N SER A 67 7.40 7.09 2.05
CA SER A 67 8.22 8.08 2.78
C SER A 67 9.59 8.34 2.17
N ARG A 68 10.07 7.45 1.31
CA ARG A 68 11.27 7.58 0.49
C ARG A 68 11.04 6.84 -0.83
N PRO A 69 11.50 7.35 -1.97
CA PRO A 69 11.37 6.66 -3.25
C PRO A 69 11.88 5.22 -3.20
N ILE A 70 11.22 4.30 -3.91
CA ILE A 70 11.62 2.88 -3.90
C ILE A 70 13.07 2.72 -4.37
N ALA A 71 13.47 3.45 -5.40
CA ALA A 71 14.83 3.43 -5.94
C ALA A 71 15.88 3.79 -4.88
N ASP A 72 15.60 4.76 -4.01
CA ASP A 72 16.53 5.19 -2.96
C ASP A 72 16.63 4.16 -1.85
N ARG A 73 15.53 3.45 -1.55
CA ARG A 73 15.57 2.31 -0.63
C ARG A 73 16.42 1.16 -1.19
N VAL A 74 16.29 0.85 -2.47
CA VAL A 74 17.09 -0.19 -3.14
C VAL A 74 18.57 0.17 -3.08
N ARG A 75 18.95 1.39 -3.47
CA ARG A 75 20.35 1.86 -3.36
C ARG A 75 20.88 1.83 -1.94
N SER A 76 20.02 2.15 -0.96
CA SER A 76 20.40 2.06 0.46
C SER A 76 20.60 0.62 0.92
N LEU A 77 19.88 -0.34 0.34
CA LEU A 77 20.07 -1.76 0.62
C LEU A 77 21.36 -2.28 -0.04
N GLU A 78 21.62 -1.92 -1.30
CA GLU A 78 22.85 -2.27 -2.02
C GLU A 78 24.09 -1.82 -1.23
N ARG A 79 24.16 -0.53 -0.83
CA ARG A 79 25.28 -0.02 -0.02
C ARG A 79 25.48 -0.78 1.29
N ARG A 80 24.40 -1.23 1.93
CA ARG A 80 24.47 -2.00 3.18
C ARG A 80 24.96 -3.42 2.95
N VAL A 81 24.57 -4.03 1.83
CA VAL A 81 25.05 -5.36 1.44
C VAL A 81 26.54 -5.30 1.10
N ASP A 82 26.97 -4.30 0.33
CA ASP A 82 28.38 -4.13 -0.04
C ASP A 82 29.28 -3.92 1.18
N ALA A 83 28.85 -3.09 2.14
CA ALA A 83 29.56 -2.89 3.40
C ALA A 83 29.70 -4.21 4.19
N LEU A 84 28.61 -4.97 4.30
CA LEU A 84 28.59 -6.25 5.02
C LEU A 84 29.50 -7.32 4.38
N ILE A 85 29.66 -7.30 3.06
CA ILE A 85 30.57 -8.19 2.34
C ILE A 85 32.03 -7.72 2.52
N GLY A 86 32.28 -6.42 2.43
CA GLY A 86 33.62 -5.83 2.64
C GLY A 86 34.17 -6.05 4.04
N GLU A 87 33.32 -5.99 5.07
CA GLU A 87 33.69 -6.28 6.47
C GLU A 87 34.07 -7.75 6.71
N ARG A 88 33.55 -8.70 5.93
CA ARG A 88 33.92 -10.12 6.04
C ARG A 88 35.17 -10.51 5.26
N ALA A 89 35.61 -9.64 4.35
CA ALA A 89 36.79 -9.86 3.53
C ALA A 89 38.08 -9.24 4.11
N SER A 90 37.97 -8.54 5.26
CA SER A 90 39.09 -7.99 6.04
C SER A 90 39.31 -8.78 7.32
#